data_AF-A0A8T4J945-F1
#
_entry.id   AF-A0A8T4J945-F1
#
_cell.length_a   1.000
_cell.length_b   1.000
_cell.length_c   1.000
_cell.angle_alpha   90.00
_cell.angle_beta   90.00
_cell.angle_gamma   90.00
#
_symmetry.space_group_name_H-M   'P 1'
#
loop_
_entity.id
_entity.type
_entity.pdbx_description
1 polymer ?
#
loop_
_entity_poly.entity_id
_entity_poly.type
_entity_poly.pdbx_seq_one_letter_code
_entity_poly.pdbx_strand_id
1 'polypeptide(L)'
;MKTKTLLIFPLILLLSGCTNVTDKTQVSGNIVNLANSFSEMKIPLSEITTQAKFYEYNANGKTVKFFAVKGSDGIIRTAFDACDVCGGYKGYRQEGTDMVCNNCGRHFSINSLGTKNLAGGGCWPTYLEHEIDSENIIIKESNLYTMKGVF
;
A
#
# COMPACT_ATOMS: atom_id res chain seq x y z
N MET A 1 -14.02 80.17 40.20
CA MET A 1 -13.72 79.63 41.54
C MET A 1 -13.78 78.11 41.45
N LYS A 2 -12.65 77.43 41.70
CA LYS A 2 -12.48 76.00 42.07
C LYS A 2 -12.88 74.93 41.02
N THR A 3 -12.13 73.86 40.74
CA THR A 3 -10.71 73.47 40.84
C THR A 3 -10.63 72.13 40.09
N LYS A 4 -9.50 71.87 39.42
CA LYS A 4 -9.18 70.58 38.80
C LYS A 4 -9.24 69.44 39.81
N THR A 5 -9.80 68.29 39.42
CA THR A 5 -9.43 66.98 40.00
C THR A 5 -9.31 65.95 38.88
N LEU A 6 -8.06 65.59 38.63
CA LEU A 6 -7.60 64.44 37.85
C LEU A 6 -7.89 63.17 38.66
N LEU A 7 -8.61 62.20 38.09
CA LEU A 7 -8.78 60.86 38.68
C LEU A 7 -8.41 59.80 37.64
N ILE A 8 -7.27 59.19 37.89
CA ILE A 8 -6.69 58.04 37.20
C ILE A 8 -7.53 56.81 37.58
N PHE A 9 -8.09 56.10 36.60
CA PHE A 9 -8.73 54.80 36.82
C PHE A 9 -7.73 53.68 36.47
N PRO A 10 -7.44 52.74 37.41
CA PRO A 10 -6.39 51.76 37.22
C PRO A 10 -6.84 50.64 36.28
N LEU A 11 -5.90 50.24 35.42
CA LEU A 11 -5.98 49.07 34.55
C LEU A 11 -5.96 47.80 35.41
N ILE A 12 -7.13 47.19 35.61
CA ILE A 12 -7.28 45.89 36.26
C ILE A 12 -6.96 44.81 35.22
N LEU A 13 -5.74 44.28 35.25
CA LEU A 13 -5.36 43.06 34.54
C LEU A 13 -5.76 41.86 35.41
N LEU A 14 -6.78 41.12 34.96
CA LEU A 14 -7.19 39.85 35.56
C LEU A 14 -6.18 38.76 35.18
N LEU A 15 -5.61 38.14 36.21
CA LEU A 15 -4.82 36.91 36.15
C LEU A 15 -5.72 35.71 35.82
N SER A 16 -5.24 34.81 34.98
CA SER A 16 -5.61 33.39 34.99
C SER A 16 -4.39 32.58 34.60
N GLY A 17 -3.70 32.05 35.61
CA GLY A 17 -2.62 31.09 35.46
C GLY A 17 -3.15 29.66 35.40
N CYS A 18 -2.40 28.82 34.68
CA CYS A 18 -2.13 27.38 34.87
C CYS A 18 -1.47 26.92 33.56
N THR A 19 -0.22 26.44 33.57
CA THR A 19 0.04 25.00 33.67
C THR A 19 1.51 24.74 34.00
N ASN A 20 1.73 23.75 34.87
CA ASN A 20 3.02 23.10 35.08
C ASN A 20 3.18 21.99 34.04
N VAL A 21 4.31 21.94 33.33
CA VAL A 21 5.02 20.68 33.02
C VAL A 21 6.52 20.97 32.94
N THR A 22 7.26 20.33 33.83
CA THR A 22 8.73 20.19 33.83
C THR A 22 9.19 19.09 32.87
N ASP A 23 10.33 19.36 32.23
CA ASP A 23 11.34 18.46 31.66
C ASP A 23 10.96 17.41 30.58
N LYS A 24 11.66 17.48 29.44
CA LYS A 24 12.86 16.66 29.20
C LYS A 24 13.54 16.97 27.85
N THR A 25 14.81 17.35 27.97
CA THR A 25 15.97 16.81 27.24
C THR A 25 15.96 16.87 25.71
N GLN A 26 16.77 17.80 25.18
CA GLN A 26 17.37 17.63 23.86
C GLN A 26 18.38 16.48 23.89
N VAL A 27 18.06 15.38 23.22
CA VAL A 27 19.02 14.33 22.87
C VAL A 27 19.36 14.48 21.40
N SER A 28 20.58 14.95 21.15
CA SER A 28 21.32 14.66 19.93
C SER A 28 21.59 13.15 19.91
N GLY A 29 21.03 12.46 18.93
CA GLY A 29 21.23 11.04 18.71
C GLY A 29 20.51 10.64 17.44
N ASN A 30 21.25 10.13 16.46
CA ASN A 30 20.70 9.59 15.22
C ASN A 30 19.58 8.59 15.54
N ILE A 31 18.32 8.96 15.27
CA ILE A 31 17.23 7.99 15.25
C ILE A 31 17.33 7.25 13.92
N VAL A 32 18.18 6.24 13.88
CA VAL A 32 18.16 5.26 12.81
C VAL A 32 17.22 4.15 13.25
N ASN A 33 15.94 4.30 12.93
CA ASN A 33 14.99 3.19 13.03
C ASN A 33 15.17 2.31 11.77
N LEU A 34 16.28 1.57 11.69
CA LEU A 34 16.48 0.54 10.67
C LEU A 34 16.37 -0.84 11.31
N ALA A 35 15.16 -1.37 11.32
CA ALA A 35 14.93 -2.81 11.29
C ALA A 35 13.53 -3.13 10.77
N ASN A 36 13.12 -2.48 9.68
CA ASN A 36 12.20 -3.11 8.76
C ASN A 36 13.06 -3.95 7.80
N SER A 37 13.62 -5.04 8.30
CA SER A 37 14.05 -6.14 7.42
C SER A 37 12.80 -6.82 6.90
N PHE A 38 12.05 -6.10 6.05
CA PHE A 38 10.97 -6.70 5.28
C PHE A 38 11.63 -7.71 4.36
N SER A 39 11.21 -8.97 4.47
CA SER A 39 11.61 -9.97 3.49
C SER A 39 11.13 -9.51 2.12
N GLU A 40 11.97 -9.63 1.11
CA GLU A 40 11.61 -9.33 -0.27
C GLU A 40 11.64 -10.63 -1.07
N MET A 41 10.62 -10.83 -1.88
CA MET A 41 10.61 -11.87 -2.89
C MET A 41 11.22 -11.34 -4.17
N LYS A 42 12.15 -12.11 -4.74
CA LYS A 42 12.74 -11.85 -6.05
C LYS A 42 12.28 -12.90 -7.05
N ILE A 43 11.70 -12.47 -8.16
CA ILE A 43 11.25 -13.33 -9.26
C ILE A 43 12.07 -12.95 -10.50
N PRO A 44 12.87 -13.86 -11.08
CA PRO A 44 13.70 -13.53 -12.23
C PRO A 44 12.88 -13.08 -13.43
N LEU A 45 13.27 -11.96 -14.06
CA LEU A 45 12.59 -11.42 -15.24
C LEU A 45 12.62 -12.40 -16.42
N SER A 46 13.65 -13.25 -16.50
CA SER A 46 13.78 -14.29 -17.51
C SER A 46 12.66 -15.35 -17.47
N GLU A 47 11.98 -15.49 -16.34
CA GLU A 47 10.87 -16.43 -16.17
C GLU A 47 9.51 -15.82 -16.57
N ILE A 48 9.47 -14.50 -16.82
CA ILE A 48 8.23 -13.77 -17.04
C ILE A 48 8.01 -13.56 -18.54
N THR A 49 6.98 -14.23 -19.03
CA THR A 49 6.62 -14.23 -20.45
C THR A 49 5.22 -13.67 -20.65
N THR A 50 4.71 -13.72 -21.89
CA THR A 50 3.31 -13.40 -22.19
C THR A 50 2.32 -14.44 -21.65
N GLN A 51 2.81 -15.60 -21.20
CA GLN A 51 2.06 -16.56 -20.42
C GLN A 51 2.24 -16.23 -18.93
N ALA A 52 1.13 -16.02 -18.22
CA ALA A 52 1.09 -15.74 -16.81
C ALA A 52 1.64 -16.92 -16.02
N LYS A 53 2.49 -16.61 -15.05
CA LYS A 53 3.00 -17.55 -14.06
C LYS A 53 2.35 -17.24 -12.72
N PHE A 54 1.77 -18.27 -12.12
CA PHE A 54 1.07 -18.18 -10.84
C PHE A 54 2.01 -18.64 -9.71
N TYR A 55 1.91 -17.95 -8.58
CA TYR A 55 2.76 -18.13 -7.41
C TYR A 55 1.91 -18.29 -6.16
N GLU A 56 2.44 -19.04 -5.20
CA GLU A 56 1.89 -19.20 -3.87
C GLU A 56 2.97 -18.88 -2.84
N TYR A 57 2.64 -18.07 -1.85
CA TYR A 57 3.55 -17.69 -0.77
C TYR A 57 2.87 -17.83 0.58
N ASN A 58 3.55 -18.45 1.55
CA ASN A 58 3.04 -18.55 2.91
C ASN A 58 3.53 -17.35 3.72
N ALA A 59 2.66 -16.37 3.91
CA ALA A 59 2.92 -15.17 4.70
C ALA A 59 2.37 -15.36 6.11
N ASN A 60 3.22 -15.75 7.07
CA ASN A 60 2.83 -15.97 8.48
C ASN A 60 1.64 -16.94 8.65
N GLY A 61 1.68 -18.10 7.99
CA GLY A 61 0.63 -19.12 8.06
C GLY A 61 -0.58 -18.85 7.16
N LYS A 62 -0.62 -17.71 6.46
CA LYS A 62 -1.64 -17.41 5.44
C LYS A 62 -1.08 -17.62 4.05
N THR A 63 -1.77 -18.43 3.25
CA THR A 63 -1.42 -18.63 1.84
C THR A 63 -1.89 -17.45 1.00
N VAL A 64 -0.94 -16.75 0.37
CA VAL A 64 -1.18 -15.66 -0.59
C VAL A 64 -0.91 -16.19 -1.99
N LYS A 65 -1.89 -16.03 -2.89
CA LYS A 65 -1.75 -16.38 -4.31
C LYS A 65 -1.73 -15.14 -5.16
N PHE A 66 -0.84 -15.11 -6.14
CA PHE A 66 -0.69 -14.00 -7.07
C PHE A 66 -0.10 -14.51 -8.39
N PHE A 67 -0.10 -13.67 -9.42
CA PHE A 67 0.50 -14.00 -10.71
C PHE A 67 1.32 -12.84 -11.25
N ALA A 68 2.27 -13.17 -12.12
CA ALA A 68 3.05 -12.22 -12.89
C ALA A 68 2.95 -12.55 -14.39
N VAL A 69 2.82 -11.53 -15.23
CA VAL A 69 2.71 -11.68 -16.68
C VAL A 69 3.26 -10.45 -17.40
N LYS A 70 3.89 -10.66 -18.56
CA LYS A 70 4.32 -9.58 -19.45
C LYS A 70 3.23 -9.29 -20.46
N GLY A 71 2.75 -8.05 -20.50
CA GLY A 71 1.82 -7.61 -21.54
C GLY A 71 2.46 -7.59 -22.92
N SER A 72 1.63 -7.46 -23.96
CA SER A 72 2.14 -7.32 -25.33
C SER A 72 2.87 -6.00 -25.56
N ASP A 73 2.69 -5.03 -24.66
CA ASP A 73 3.45 -3.78 -24.59
C ASP A 73 4.81 -3.93 -23.90
N GLY A 74 5.19 -5.15 -23.50
CA GLY A 74 6.45 -5.42 -22.81
C GLY A 74 6.45 -5.08 -21.32
N ILE A 75 5.37 -4.51 -20.79
CA ILE A 75 5.25 -4.13 -19.38
C ILE A 75 4.89 -5.35 -18.54
N ILE A 76 5.65 -5.56 -17.47
CA ILE A 76 5.38 -6.61 -16.48
C ILE A 76 4.30 -6.15 -15.51
N ARG A 77 3.41 -7.09 -15.19
CA ARG A 77 2.24 -6.85 -14.33
C ARG A 77 2.15 -7.94 -13.29
N THR A 78 1.90 -7.52 -12.06
CA THR A 78 1.64 -8.40 -10.92
C THR A 78 0.28 -8.06 -10.34
N ALA A 79 -0.47 -9.10 -9.99
CA ALA A 79 -1.74 -8.96 -9.31
C ALA A 79 -1.99 -10.17 -8.43
N PHE A 80 -2.75 -9.97 -7.37
CA PHE A 80 -3.27 -11.06 -6.57
C PHE A 80 -4.16 -11.95 -7.42
N ASP A 81 -4.14 -13.25 -7.13
CA ASP A 81 -5.02 -14.25 -7.73
C ASP A 81 -6.38 -14.24 -6.99
N ALA A 82 -6.93 -13.04 -6.81
CA ALA A 82 -8.12 -12.77 -6.03
C ALA A 82 -8.70 -11.39 -6.38
N CYS A 83 -9.93 -11.17 -5.93
CA CYS A 83 -10.75 -10.00 -6.22
C CYS A 83 -11.41 -9.50 -4.94
N ASP A 84 -11.33 -8.19 -4.69
CA ASP A 84 -11.83 -7.54 -3.46
C ASP A 84 -13.34 -7.69 -3.27
N VAL A 85 -14.12 -7.74 -4.36
CA VAL A 85 -15.60 -7.79 -4.29
C VAL A 85 -16.13 -9.22 -4.18
N CYS A 86 -15.53 -10.13 -4.94
CA CYS A 86 -16.05 -11.49 -5.05
C CYS A 86 -15.45 -12.44 -4.02
N GLY A 87 -14.48 -11.98 -3.22
CA GLY A 87 -13.66 -12.84 -2.37
C GLY A 87 -13.11 -14.00 -3.20
N GLY A 88 -12.51 -13.70 -4.35
CA GLY A 88 -12.26 -14.63 -5.46
C GLY A 88 -11.32 -15.80 -5.13
N TYR A 89 -11.68 -16.71 -4.21
CA TYR A 89 -10.89 -17.88 -3.82
C TYR A 89 -10.61 -18.84 -5.00
N LYS A 90 -11.41 -18.74 -6.07
CA LYS A 90 -11.23 -19.53 -7.30
C LYS A 90 -10.14 -18.96 -8.22
N GLY A 91 -9.65 -17.75 -7.95
CA GLY A 91 -8.61 -17.09 -8.72
C GLY A 91 -8.99 -16.72 -10.15
N TYR A 92 -7.98 -16.66 -10.99
CA TYR A 92 -7.98 -16.26 -12.38
C TYR A 92 -7.32 -17.32 -13.25
N ARG A 93 -7.62 -17.27 -14.54
CA ARG A 93 -6.91 -18.03 -15.57
C ARG A 93 -6.62 -17.12 -16.75
N GLN A 94 -5.57 -17.42 -17.48
CA GLN A 94 -5.30 -16.74 -18.74
C GLN A 94 -6.13 -17.34 -19.87
N GLU A 95 -6.76 -16.48 -20.66
CA GLU A 95 -7.33 -16.84 -21.97
C GLU A 95 -6.83 -15.83 -23.02
N GLY A 96 -5.88 -16.26 -23.84
CA GLY A 96 -5.26 -15.39 -24.83
C GLY A 96 -4.63 -14.16 -24.18
N THR A 97 -5.17 -12.98 -24.50
CA THR A 97 -4.68 -11.67 -24.02
C THR A 97 -5.37 -11.17 -22.74
N ASP A 98 -6.24 -11.99 -22.15
CA ASP A 98 -7.06 -11.61 -21.00
C ASP A 98 -6.78 -12.51 -19.79
N MET A 99 -6.89 -11.93 -18.59
CA MET A 99 -7.15 -12.68 -17.36
C MET A 99 -8.65 -12.79 -17.16
N VAL A 100 -9.13 -14.01 -16.93
CA VAL A 100 -10.55 -14.31 -16.75
C VAL A 100 -10.80 -14.76 -15.32
N CYS A 101 -11.74 -14.11 -14.64
CA CYS A 101 -12.13 -14.49 -13.28
C CYS A 101 -12.80 -15.87 -13.30
N ASN A 102 -12.30 -16.82 -12.52
CA ASN A 102 -12.86 -18.18 -12.44
C ASN A 102 -14.21 -18.23 -11.71
N ASN A 103 -14.59 -17.17 -11.00
CA ASN A 103 -15.88 -17.10 -10.31
C ASN A 103 -16.99 -16.50 -11.17
N CYS A 104 -16.75 -15.32 -11.78
CA CYS A 104 -17.79 -14.56 -12.49
C CYS A 104 -17.60 -14.48 -14.01
N GLY A 105 -16.49 -15.01 -14.55
CA GLY A 105 -16.22 -15.03 -15.99
C GLY A 105 -15.85 -13.68 -16.60
N ARG A 106 -15.66 -12.61 -15.82
CA ARG A 106 -15.25 -11.31 -16.37
C ARG A 106 -13.82 -11.39 -16.93
N HIS A 107 -13.63 -10.78 -18.09
CA HIS A 107 -12.36 -10.64 -18.78
C HIS A 107 -11.69 -9.31 -18.44
N PHE A 108 -10.39 -9.37 -18.22
CA PHE A 108 -9.53 -8.23 -17.96
C PHE A 108 -8.34 -8.30 -18.90
N SER A 109 -8.23 -7.36 -19.84
CA SER A 109 -7.07 -7.29 -20.72
C SER A 109 -5.80 -7.23 -19.88
N ILE A 110 -4.82 -8.09 -20.19
CA ILE A 110 -3.53 -8.11 -19.51
C ILE A 110 -2.92 -6.72 -19.52
N ASN A 111 -2.97 -6.01 -20.65
CA ASN A 111 -2.38 -4.67 -20.78
C ASN A 111 -3.03 -3.62 -19.85
N SER A 112 -4.21 -3.90 -19.29
CA SER A 112 -4.91 -3.01 -18.37
C SER A 112 -4.70 -3.31 -16.90
N LEU A 113 -4.09 -4.45 -16.54
CA LEU A 113 -3.83 -4.76 -15.13
C LEU A 113 -2.81 -3.79 -14.54
N GLY A 114 -3.07 -3.30 -13.33
CA GLY A 114 -2.24 -2.31 -12.66
C GLY A 114 -2.39 -0.90 -13.23
N THR A 115 -3.49 -0.60 -13.95
CA THR A 115 -3.76 0.76 -14.46
C THR A 115 -5.01 1.36 -13.83
N LYS A 116 -6.15 0.66 -13.96
CA LYS A 116 -7.46 1.10 -13.45
C LYS A 116 -7.72 0.66 -12.00
N ASN A 117 -6.87 -0.21 -11.47
CA ASN A 117 -7.02 -0.90 -10.19
C ASN A 117 -5.82 -0.65 -9.24
N LEU A 118 -5.03 0.40 -9.47
CA LEU A 118 -3.86 0.74 -8.65
C LEU A 118 -4.22 1.01 -7.18
N ALA A 119 -5.35 1.67 -6.92
CA ALA A 119 -5.82 1.94 -5.56
C ALA A 119 -6.47 0.73 -4.87
N GLY A 120 -6.54 -0.42 -5.55
CA GLY A 120 -7.43 -1.52 -5.18
C GLY A 120 -8.91 -1.16 -5.33
N GLY A 121 -9.77 -2.14 -5.12
CA GLY A 121 -11.22 -2.00 -5.12
C GLY A 121 -11.90 -2.42 -6.44
N GLY A 122 -13.12 -2.92 -6.30
CA GLY A 122 -13.96 -3.31 -7.43
C GLY A 122 -13.74 -4.75 -7.90
N CYS A 123 -14.49 -5.15 -8.92
CA CYS A 123 -14.44 -6.53 -9.40
C CYS A 123 -13.32 -6.69 -10.45
N TRP A 124 -12.07 -6.75 -9.99
CA TRP A 124 -10.82 -6.82 -10.76
C TRP A 124 -9.78 -7.70 -10.04
N PRO A 125 -8.76 -8.24 -10.73
CA PRO A 125 -7.57 -8.75 -10.05
C PRO A 125 -6.96 -7.61 -9.23
N THR A 126 -6.76 -7.79 -7.94
CA THR A 126 -6.22 -6.71 -7.09
C THR A 126 -4.75 -6.47 -7.45
N TYR A 127 -4.36 -5.22 -7.71
CA TYR A 127 -2.97 -4.90 -8.05
C TYR A 127 -2.04 -5.29 -6.90
N LEU A 128 -0.95 -5.99 -7.23
CA LEU A 128 0.11 -6.30 -6.28
C LEU A 128 1.30 -5.41 -6.63
N GLU A 129 1.64 -4.48 -5.74
CA GLU A 129 2.75 -3.57 -5.96
C GLU A 129 4.09 -4.29 -6.01
N HIS A 130 4.89 -3.95 -7.03
CA HIS A 130 6.22 -4.49 -7.26
C HIS A 130 7.19 -3.39 -7.71
N GLU A 131 8.48 -3.66 -7.55
CA GLU A 131 9.57 -2.91 -8.17
C GLU A 131 10.29 -3.83 -9.17
N ILE A 132 11.10 -3.24 -10.06
CA ILE A 132 11.93 -4.00 -11.00
C ILE A 132 13.38 -3.54 -10.83
N ASP A 133 14.28 -4.49 -10.61
CA ASP A 133 15.73 -4.27 -10.70
C ASP A 133 16.28 -4.79 -12.03
N SER A 134 17.60 -4.90 -12.18
CA SER A 134 18.22 -5.34 -13.44
C SER A 134 17.87 -6.78 -13.85
N GLU A 135 17.47 -7.63 -12.90
CA GLU A 135 17.31 -9.07 -13.11
C GLU A 135 15.97 -9.60 -12.61
N ASN A 136 15.28 -8.90 -11.73
CA ASN A 136 14.15 -9.41 -10.97
C ASN A 136 12.97 -8.43 -10.87
N ILE A 137 11.78 -9.01 -10.74
CA ILE A 137 10.66 -8.38 -10.05
C ILE A 137 10.93 -8.49 -8.54
N ILE A 138 10.78 -7.39 -7.83
CA ILE A 138 10.91 -7.30 -6.38
C ILE A 138 9.53 -7.05 -5.77
N ILE A 139 9.08 -7.96 -4.91
CA ILE A 139 7.82 -7.83 -4.17
C ILE A 139 8.15 -7.82 -2.69
N LYS A 140 7.90 -6.68 -2.01
CA LYS A 140 8.05 -6.59 -0.56
C LYS A 140 6.99 -7.48 0.10
N GLU A 141 7.38 -8.26 1.09
CA GLU A 141 6.44 -9.11 1.83
C GLU A 141 5.29 -8.28 2.43
N SER A 142 5.56 -7.04 2.86
CA SER A 142 4.53 -6.10 3.31
C SER A 142 3.41 -5.90 2.28
N ASN A 143 3.73 -5.93 0.99
CA ASN A 143 2.76 -5.71 -0.08
C ASN A 143 1.80 -6.89 -0.21
N LEU A 144 2.19 -8.09 0.21
CA LEU A 144 1.33 -9.27 0.19
C LEU A 144 0.14 -9.16 1.16
N TYR A 145 0.22 -8.27 2.15
CA TYR A 145 -0.86 -8.03 3.11
C TYR A 145 -1.81 -6.89 2.72
N THR A 146 -1.61 -6.26 1.56
CA THR A 146 -2.37 -5.04 1.16
C THR A 146 -3.77 -5.33 0.64
N MET A 147 -4.06 -6.57 0.24
CA MET A 147 -5.38 -6.95 -0.28
C MET A 147 -6.42 -7.00 0.85
N LYS A 148 -7.44 -6.13 0.75
CA LYS A 148 -8.54 -6.06 1.71
C LYS A 148 -9.48 -7.27 1.52
N GLY A 149 -9.83 -7.96 2.60
CA GLY A 149 -10.87 -9.00 2.59
C GLY A 149 -10.44 -10.40 2.14
N VAL A 150 -9.13 -10.62 1.95
CA VAL A 150 -8.56 -11.98 1.75
C VAL A 150 -7.83 -12.49 3.01
N PHE A 151 -7.77 -11.66 4.05
CA PHE A 151 -7.11 -11.94 5.33
C PHE A 151 -8.02 -11.72 6.52
#